data_AF-A0AAN8WUK4-F1
#
_entry.id   AF-A0AAN8WUK4-F1
#
_cell.length_a   1.000
_cell.length_b   1.000
_cell.length_c   1.000
_cell.angle_alpha   90.00
_cell.angle_beta   90.00
_cell.angle_gamma   90.00
#
_symmetry.space_group_name_H-M   'P 1'
#
loop_
_entity.id
_entity.type
_entity.pdbx_description
1 polymer ?
#
loop_
_entity_poly.entity_id
_entity_poly.type
_entity_poly.pdbx_seq_one_letter_code
_entity_poly.pdbx_strand_id
1 'polypeptide(L)'
;TSSRAVGRSSLPQGVLPTDHPIENGVIKTPFGPVALGTLLAGIAAGGRGSEVSIEQLYQDDVVYMPQEMKAKRLSPLYAVTLSGDIAQTAVVTALTTTQNKNYIGPMGRFGNSTAAPKIFTLSTGFDGAVAYLTRAEIFAGIDAMLISQALRSQSSRIKLSQVMRMYYSDHGLPGYSQVKACNRMEAYKQLGDDDKIKEQALNFMYAYSHYFSDAQRHIEENSEFFNQIEQFYSSALNNAWSAFTSFVEYANTMKKECGRHDRVVTSATLILQVVGSRTAVV
;
A
#
# COMPACT_ATOMS: atom_id res chain seq x y z
N THR A 1 41.61 19.10 4.07
CA THR A 1 40.77 18.24 3.20
C THR A 1 39.42 18.06 3.88
N SER A 2 38.39 18.68 3.33
CA SER A 2 37.04 18.78 3.91
C SER A 2 36.22 17.54 3.57
N SER A 3 35.79 16.78 4.58
CA SER A 3 34.78 15.75 4.46
C SER A 3 33.40 16.38 4.67
N ARG A 4 32.59 16.43 3.60
CA ARG A 4 31.18 16.82 3.66
C ARG A 4 30.40 15.70 4.36
N ALA A 5 29.95 15.97 5.59
CA ALA A 5 28.96 15.13 6.25
C ALA A 5 27.64 15.21 5.48
N VAL A 6 27.22 14.06 4.93
CA VAL A 6 25.88 13.84 4.40
C VAL A 6 24.90 14.02 5.55
N GLY A 7 24.00 15.00 5.44
CA GLY A 7 23.02 15.32 6.46
C GLY A 7 22.04 14.17 6.69
N ARG A 8 22.33 13.31 7.67
CA ARG A 8 21.34 12.41 8.26
C ARG A 8 20.33 13.28 9.01
N SER A 9 19.07 13.23 8.58
CA SER A 9 17.95 13.78 9.34
C SER A 9 17.91 13.09 10.70
N SER A 10 18.26 13.80 11.76
CA SER A 10 18.10 13.32 13.12
C SER A 10 16.62 13.17 13.44
N LEU A 11 16.27 12.06 14.09
CA LEU A 11 14.93 11.88 14.64
C LEU A 11 14.63 13.00 15.66
N PRO A 12 13.37 13.44 15.79
CA PRO A 12 12.98 14.36 16.85
C PRO A 12 13.41 13.81 18.21
N GLN A 13 13.93 14.67 19.09
CA GLN A 13 14.30 14.26 20.45
C GLN A 13 13.10 13.58 21.15
N GLY A 14 13.34 12.38 21.69
CA GLY A 14 12.32 11.58 22.39
C GLY A 14 11.57 10.54 21.54
N VAL A 15 11.91 10.38 20.25
CA VAL A 15 11.36 9.31 19.40
C VAL A 15 12.38 8.17 19.32
N LEU A 16 12.13 7.08 20.04
CA LEU A 16 12.90 5.85 19.87
C LEU A 16 12.41 5.11 18.61
N PRO A 17 13.30 4.73 17.67
CA PRO A 17 12.90 4.00 16.45
C PRO A 17 12.20 2.66 16.73
N THR A 18 12.51 2.02 17.86
CA THR A 18 11.90 0.77 18.32
C THR A 18 10.42 0.93 18.69
N ASP A 19 10.04 2.14 19.10
CA ASP A 19 8.73 2.47 19.65
C ASP A 19 7.82 3.11 18.59
N HIS A 20 8.46 3.69 17.57
CA HIS A 20 7.85 4.46 16.51
C HIS A 20 8.54 4.14 15.18
N PRO A 21 8.17 3.03 14.53
CA PRO A 21 8.73 2.64 13.24
C PRO A 21 8.60 3.78 12.23
N ILE A 22 9.67 4.02 11.47
CA ILE A 22 9.68 5.02 10.41
C ILE A 22 9.13 4.40 9.13
N GLU A 23 8.13 5.03 8.55
CA GLU A 23 7.63 4.67 7.22
C GLU A 23 8.20 5.68 6.20
N ASN A 24 8.98 5.17 5.25
CA ASN A 24 9.64 6.00 4.26
C ASN A 24 8.72 6.26 3.06
N GLY A 25 8.91 7.40 2.38
CA GLY A 25 8.16 7.71 1.16
C GLY A 25 6.71 8.16 1.38
N VAL A 26 6.30 8.42 2.63
CA VAL A 26 4.97 8.95 2.95
C VAL A 26 4.93 10.46 2.69
N ILE A 27 3.95 10.90 1.91
CA ILE A 27 3.69 12.33 1.65
C ILE A 27 2.48 12.84 2.45
N LYS A 28 2.53 14.12 2.83
CA LYS A 28 1.43 14.81 3.49
C LYS A 28 0.48 15.38 2.44
N THR A 29 -0.79 14.97 2.49
CA THR A 29 -1.87 15.58 1.70
C THR A 29 -2.88 16.28 2.63
N PRO A 30 -3.74 17.18 2.12
CA PRO A 30 -4.85 17.73 2.90
C PRO A 30 -5.80 16.65 3.46
N PHE A 31 -5.82 15.48 2.82
CA PHE A 31 -6.74 14.38 3.11
C PHE A 31 -6.09 13.18 3.80
N GLY A 32 -4.88 13.35 4.35
CA GLY A 32 -4.17 12.32 5.11
C GLY A 32 -2.79 11.96 4.55
N PRO A 33 -2.06 11.07 5.24
CA PRO A 33 -0.79 10.54 4.74
C PRO A 33 -1.03 9.58 3.58
N VAL A 34 -0.11 9.55 2.62
CA VAL A 34 -0.18 8.66 1.46
C VAL A 34 1.21 8.11 1.17
N ALA A 35 1.32 6.79 1.04
CA ALA A 35 2.56 6.15 0.61
C ALA A 35 2.78 6.40 -0.90
N LEU A 36 3.76 7.24 -1.23
CA LEU A 36 3.94 7.69 -2.61
C LEU A 36 4.42 6.54 -3.52
N GLY A 37 5.23 5.61 -3.00
CA GLY A 37 5.74 4.46 -3.76
C GLY A 37 4.59 3.62 -4.33
N THR A 38 3.70 3.15 -3.46
CA THR A 38 2.50 2.36 -3.79
C THR A 38 1.57 3.12 -4.72
N LEU A 39 1.36 4.41 -4.48
CA LEU A 39 0.54 5.24 -5.36
C LEU A 39 1.09 5.28 -6.80
N LEU A 40 2.39 5.55 -6.94
CA LEU A 40 3.04 5.63 -8.25
C LEU A 40 3.11 4.27 -8.94
N ALA A 41 3.41 3.20 -8.19
CA ALA A 41 3.44 1.84 -8.70
C ALA A 41 2.06 1.42 -9.22
N GLY A 42 0.99 1.69 -8.47
CA GLY A 42 -0.37 1.37 -8.90
C GLY A 42 -0.80 2.16 -10.14
N ILE A 43 -0.51 3.46 -10.21
CA ILE A 43 -0.79 4.26 -11.41
C ILE A 43 -0.02 3.72 -12.63
N ALA A 44 1.25 3.34 -12.46
CA ALA A 44 2.05 2.76 -13.53
C ALA A 44 1.49 1.39 -13.98
N ALA A 45 1.08 0.54 -13.02
CA ALA A 45 0.54 -0.79 -13.26
C ALA A 45 -0.87 -0.76 -13.90
N GLY A 46 -1.65 0.31 -13.66
CA GLY A 46 -2.95 0.53 -14.30
C GLY A 46 -2.91 0.63 -15.83
N GLY A 47 -1.73 0.80 -16.42
CA GLY A 47 -1.48 1.02 -17.84
C GLY A 47 -1.56 -0.19 -18.78
N ARG A 48 -2.26 -1.29 -18.43
CA ARG A 48 -2.43 -2.55 -19.22
C ARG A 48 -1.38 -3.65 -18.98
N GLY A 49 -0.92 -3.84 -17.74
CA GLY A 49 -0.17 -5.05 -17.40
C GLY A 49 -1.01 -6.31 -17.62
N SER A 50 -0.50 -7.28 -18.37
CA SER A 50 -1.11 -8.62 -18.42
C SER A 50 -0.78 -9.37 -17.13
N GLU A 51 -1.72 -10.17 -16.62
CA GLU A 51 -1.45 -10.99 -15.44
C GLU A 51 -0.34 -12.02 -15.75
N VAL A 52 0.53 -12.28 -14.78
CA VAL A 52 1.66 -13.22 -14.90
C VAL A 52 1.47 -14.36 -13.90
N SER A 53 1.75 -15.61 -14.28
CA SER A 53 1.66 -16.71 -13.33
C SER A 53 2.84 -16.73 -12.35
N ILE A 54 2.67 -17.35 -11.18
CA ILE A 54 3.76 -17.52 -10.19
C ILE A 54 4.93 -18.29 -10.82
N GLU A 55 4.63 -19.33 -11.60
CA GLU A 55 5.62 -20.09 -12.36
C GLU A 55 6.44 -19.22 -13.32
N GLN A 56 5.80 -18.26 -14.00
CA GLN A 56 6.49 -17.35 -14.91
C GLN A 56 7.36 -16.33 -14.18
N LEU A 57 6.98 -15.92 -12.96
CA LEU A 57 7.72 -14.95 -12.18
C LEU A 57 8.99 -15.54 -11.57
N TYR A 58 8.91 -16.77 -11.05
CA TYR A 58 9.99 -17.39 -10.28
C TYR A 58 10.68 -18.57 -10.98
N GLN A 59 10.10 -19.08 -12.07
CA GLN A 59 10.68 -20.19 -12.84
C GLN A 59 11.01 -21.39 -11.94
N ASP A 60 12.26 -21.83 -11.92
CA ASP A 60 12.72 -22.99 -11.16
C ASP A 60 12.84 -22.73 -9.64
N ASP A 61 12.71 -21.48 -9.18
CA ASP A 61 12.84 -21.12 -7.76
C ASP A 61 11.60 -21.55 -6.92
N VAL A 62 10.55 -22.03 -7.57
CA VAL A 62 9.28 -22.46 -6.93
C VAL A 62 8.92 -23.93 -7.21
N VAL A 63 9.91 -24.78 -7.51
CA VAL A 63 9.71 -26.22 -7.79
C VAL A 63 8.99 -26.95 -6.65
N TYR A 64 9.12 -26.48 -5.41
CA TYR A 64 8.44 -27.05 -4.25
C TYR A 64 6.93 -26.73 -4.18
N MET A 65 6.44 -25.76 -4.96
CA MET A 65 5.03 -25.39 -4.96
C MET A 65 4.19 -26.36 -5.81
N PRO A 66 3.00 -26.78 -5.32
CA PRO A 66 2.01 -27.49 -6.13
C PRO A 66 1.61 -26.75 -7.39
N GLN A 67 1.19 -27.49 -8.43
CA GLN A 67 0.84 -26.90 -9.72
C GLN A 67 -0.33 -25.90 -9.62
N GLU A 68 -1.26 -26.15 -8.70
CA GLU A 68 -2.40 -25.29 -8.41
C GLU A 68 -1.97 -23.90 -7.93
N MET A 69 -0.89 -23.82 -7.14
CA MET A 69 -0.28 -22.55 -6.71
C MET A 69 0.48 -21.90 -7.87
N LYS A 70 1.36 -22.67 -8.53
CA LYS A 70 2.20 -22.17 -9.64
C LYS A 70 1.38 -21.57 -10.79
N ALA A 71 0.19 -22.13 -11.05
CA ALA A 71 -0.74 -21.67 -12.08
C ALA A 71 -1.51 -20.39 -11.70
N LYS A 72 -1.52 -19.96 -10.43
CA LYS A 72 -2.19 -18.72 -10.02
C LYS A 72 -1.53 -17.52 -10.69
N ARG A 73 -2.36 -16.53 -11.02
CA ARG A 73 -1.96 -15.35 -11.79
C ARG A 73 -2.08 -14.08 -10.97
N LEU A 74 -1.09 -13.22 -11.14
CA LEU A 74 -0.97 -11.93 -10.46
C LEU A 74 -1.15 -10.81 -11.46
N SER A 75 -2.14 -9.98 -11.19
CA SER A 75 -2.34 -8.70 -11.86
C SER A 75 -1.42 -7.66 -11.24
N PRO A 76 -0.58 -6.97 -12.05
CA PRO A 76 0.33 -5.95 -11.52
C PRO A 76 -0.37 -4.86 -10.72
N LEU A 77 -1.57 -4.43 -11.13
CA LEU A 77 -2.31 -3.37 -10.42
C LEU A 77 -2.66 -3.79 -8.99
N TYR A 78 -3.22 -4.99 -8.80
CA TYR A 78 -3.60 -5.46 -7.48
C TYR A 78 -2.37 -5.82 -6.63
N ALA A 79 -1.35 -6.41 -7.25
CA ALA A 79 -0.11 -6.82 -6.59
C ALA A 79 0.69 -5.65 -5.98
N VAL A 80 0.63 -4.45 -6.58
CA VAL A 80 1.34 -3.25 -6.09
C VAL A 80 0.42 -2.27 -5.34
N THR A 81 -0.80 -2.69 -5.01
CA THR A 81 -1.77 -1.90 -4.25
C THR A 81 -2.34 -2.77 -3.11
N LEU A 82 -3.64 -2.66 -2.83
CA LEU A 82 -4.26 -3.26 -1.66
C LEU A 82 -4.02 -4.77 -1.54
N SER A 83 -4.10 -5.53 -2.63
CA SER A 83 -3.96 -6.99 -2.55
C SER A 83 -2.57 -7.42 -2.11
N GLY A 84 -1.52 -6.79 -2.63
CA GLY A 84 -0.15 -7.07 -2.22
C GLY A 84 0.07 -6.77 -0.74
N ASP A 85 -0.32 -5.58 -0.29
CA ASP A 85 -0.10 -5.16 1.09
C ASP A 85 -0.94 -5.96 2.10
N ILE A 86 -2.19 -6.31 1.75
CA ILE A 86 -3.04 -7.23 2.53
C ILE A 86 -2.40 -8.61 2.60
N ALA A 87 -1.90 -9.13 1.47
CA ALA A 87 -1.26 -10.44 1.41
C ALA A 87 0.02 -10.50 2.24
N GLN A 88 0.90 -9.50 2.12
CA GLN A 88 2.13 -9.41 2.92
C GLN A 88 1.81 -9.38 4.42
N THR A 89 0.84 -8.54 4.79
CA THR A 89 0.33 -8.48 6.15
C THR A 89 -0.18 -9.84 6.61
N ALA A 90 -1.04 -10.48 5.83
CA ALA A 90 -1.65 -11.75 6.18
C ALA A 90 -0.60 -12.87 6.35
N VAL A 91 0.35 -13.02 5.41
CA VAL A 91 1.43 -14.01 5.50
C VAL A 91 2.29 -13.76 6.74
N VAL A 92 2.75 -12.53 6.97
CA VAL A 92 3.62 -12.26 8.11
C VAL A 92 2.88 -12.47 9.43
N THR A 93 1.62 -12.06 9.54
CA THR A 93 0.84 -12.32 10.75
C THR A 93 0.51 -13.80 10.96
N ALA A 94 0.39 -14.61 9.90
CA ALA A 94 0.16 -16.04 10.02
C ALA A 94 1.42 -16.80 10.47
N LEU A 95 2.59 -16.34 10.03
CA LEU A 95 3.87 -16.95 10.35
C LEU A 95 4.49 -16.42 11.65
N THR A 96 3.97 -15.32 12.18
CA THR A 96 4.46 -14.72 13.44
C THR A 96 3.43 -14.86 14.55
N THR A 97 3.86 -15.06 15.78
CA THR A 97 2.99 -15.21 16.95
C THR A 97 2.47 -13.88 17.50
N THR A 98 2.19 -12.91 16.61
CA THR A 98 1.75 -11.59 17.06
C THR A 98 0.32 -11.63 17.60
N GLN A 99 0.13 -11.18 18.84
CA GLN A 99 -1.19 -10.99 19.45
C GLN A 99 -1.78 -9.60 19.15
N ASN A 100 -1.09 -8.78 18.35
CA ASN A 100 -1.53 -7.42 18.07
C ASN A 100 -2.83 -7.44 17.25
N LYS A 101 -3.78 -6.58 17.64
CA LYS A 101 -5.06 -6.37 16.93
C LYS A 101 -5.03 -5.16 15.98
N ASN A 102 -3.99 -4.34 16.05
CA ASN A 102 -3.81 -3.07 15.32
C ASN A 102 -2.69 -3.13 14.27
N TYR A 103 -2.55 -4.27 13.59
CA TYR A 103 -1.52 -4.49 12.56
C TYR A 103 -1.95 -3.98 11.16
N ILE A 104 -3.22 -3.57 11.00
CA ILE A 104 -3.75 -2.94 9.78
C ILE A 104 -4.16 -1.50 10.06
N GLY A 105 -3.73 -0.61 9.18
CA GLY A 105 -4.06 0.81 9.22
C GLY A 105 -3.61 1.56 10.48
N PRO A 106 -2.47 1.24 11.13
CA PRO A 106 -2.00 2.02 12.27
C PRO A 106 -1.90 3.50 11.87
N MET A 107 -2.28 4.36 12.81
CA MET A 107 -2.12 5.79 12.63
C MET A 107 -0.62 6.12 12.63
N GLY A 108 -0.27 7.21 11.96
CA GLY A 108 1.07 7.77 12.04
C GLY A 108 1.03 9.28 12.13
N ARG A 109 2.19 9.87 12.38
CA ARG A 109 2.36 11.31 12.52
C ARG A 109 3.60 11.76 11.78
N PHE A 110 3.50 12.93 11.16
CA PHE A 110 4.67 13.63 10.69
C PHE A 110 5.40 14.28 11.87
N GLY A 111 6.73 14.25 11.85
CA GLY A 111 7.57 14.93 12.82
C GLY A 111 7.34 16.46 12.87
N ASN A 112 8.03 17.11 13.81
CA ASN A 112 7.85 18.48 14.33
C ASN A 112 7.69 19.66 13.34
N SER A 113 7.83 19.48 12.03
CA SER A 113 7.65 20.56 11.04
C SER A 113 6.34 20.39 10.30
N THR A 114 5.40 21.31 10.53
CA THR A 114 4.14 21.39 9.77
C THR A 114 4.33 21.84 8.33
N ALA A 115 5.42 22.59 8.05
CA ALA A 115 5.72 23.20 6.75
C ALA A 115 6.53 22.29 5.81
N ALA A 116 7.46 21.48 6.35
CA ALA A 116 8.28 20.55 5.55
C ALA A 116 8.53 19.27 6.35
N PRO A 117 7.49 18.45 6.57
CA PRO A 117 7.65 17.22 7.34
C PRO A 117 8.53 16.22 6.57
N LYS A 118 9.64 15.79 7.18
CA LYS A 118 10.61 14.88 6.56
C LYS A 118 10.51 13.43 7.03
N ILE A 119 9.88 13.21 8.18
CA ILE A 119 9.84 11.92 8.86
C ILE A 119 8.38 11.62 9.19
N PHE A 120 7.90 10.45 8.80
CA PHE A 120 6.61 9.91 9.20
C PHE A 120 6.86 8.68 10.08
N THR A 121 6.27 8.68 11.26
CA THR A 121 6.40 7.60 12.23
C THR A 121 5.06 6.97 12.51
N LEU A 122 5.03 5.65 12.60
CA LEU A 122 3.84 4.88 12.95
C LEU A 122 3.64 4.86 14.48
N SER A 123 2.37 4.84 14.87
CA SER A 123 1.92 4.63 16.23
C SER A 123 1.46 3.18 16.35
N THR A 124 2.41 2.27 16.57
CA THR A 124 2.16 0.82 16.67
C THR A 124 2.00 0.32 18.11
N GLY A 125 2.01 1.20 19.11
CA GLY A 125 1.67 0.81 20.48
C GLY A 125 2.72 -0.02 21.22
N PHE A 126 4.00 0.04 20.79
CA PHE A 126 5.16 -0.57 21.47
C PHE A 126 5.18 -2.11 21.49
N ASP A 127 4.37 -2.79 20.67
CA ASP A 127 4.24 -4.26 20.72
C ASP A 127 5.09 -5.03 19.70
N GLY A 128 5.98 -4.34 18.98
CA GLY A 128 6.88 -4.96 18.01
C GLY A 128 6.18 -5.51 16.76
N ALA A 129 4.88 -5.23 16.55
CA ALA A 129 4.18 -5.69 15.35
C ALA A 129 4.65 -4.94 14.10
N VAL A 130 4.96 -5.70 13.05
CA VAL A 130 5.23 -5.14 11.72
C VAL A 130 3.90 -4.94 11.01
N ALA A 131 3.51 -3.68 10.81
CA ALA A 131 2.35 -3.33 10.00
C ALA A 131 2.80 -3.02 8.57
N TYR A 132 2.64 -3.98 7.66
CA TYR A 132 2.91 -3.77 6.22
C TYR A 132 1.81 -2.95 5.57
N LEU A 133 0.55 -3.14 5.98
CA LEU A 133 -0.59 -2.36 5.51
C LEU A 133 -0.85 -1.16 6.43
N THR A 134 -0.06 -0.10 6.29
CA THR A 134 -0.22 1.14 7.06
C THR A 134 -1.44 1.94 6.60
N ARG A 135 -1.84 2.98 7.36
CA ARG A 135 -2.87 3.91 6.88
C ARG A 135 -2.47 4.61 5.58
N ALA A 136 -1.18 4.94 5.44
CA ALA A 136 -0.67 5.63 4.25
C ALA A 136 -0.69 4.69 3.04
N GLU A 137 -0.40 3.40 3.23
CA GLU A 137 -0.50 2.34 2.21
C GLU A 137 -1.95 2.08 1.80
N ILE A 138 -2.88 1.91 2.76
CA ILE A 138 -4.32 1.75 2.45
C ILE A 138 -4.82 2.92 1.60
N PHE A 139 -4.46 4.14 2.00
CA PHE A 139 -4.85 5.36 1.30
C PHE A 139 -4.25 5.41 -0.10
N ALA A 140 -2.96 5.06 -0.25
CA ALA A 140 -2.29 5.01 -1.54
C ALA A 140 -2.84 3.94 -2.47
N GLY A 141 -3.06 2.72 -1.97
CA GLY A 141 -3.62 1.60 -2.74
C GLY A 141 -5.01 1.91 -3.29
N ILE A 142 -5.90 2.44 -2.43
CA ILE A 142 -7.24 2.90 -2.86
C ILE A 142 -7.12 4.01 -3.91
N ASP A 143 -6.32 5.05 -3.61
CA ASP A 143 -6.15 6.19 -4.51
C ASP A 143 -5.61 5.74 -5.88
N ALA A 144 -4.65 4.83 -5.89
CA ALA A 144 -4.04 4.31 -7.12
C ALA A 144 -5.03 3.50 -7.96
N MET A 145 -5.84 2.64 -7.34
CA MET A 145 -6.88 1.88 -8.05
C MET A 145 -7.93 2.82 -8.65
N LEU A 146 -8.40 3.80 -7.88
CA LEU A 146 -9.38 4.79 -8.32
C LEU A 146 -8.85 5.65 -9.48
N ILE A 147 -7.63 6.18 -9.35
CA ILE A 147 -6.98 6.96 -10.39
C ILE A 147 -6.77 6.09 -11.64
N SER A 148 -6.24 4.88 -11.48
CA SER A 148 -5.99 3.97 -12.60
C SER A 148 -7.27 3.68 -13.36
N GLN A 149 -8.35 3.33 -12.66
CA GLN A 149 -9.64 3.06 -13.28
C GLN A 149 -10.20 4.28 -14.03
N ALA A 150 -10.12 5.48 -13.44
CA ALA A 150 -10.57 6.72 -14.06
C ALA A 150 -9.73 7.12 -15.29
N LEU A 151 -8.43 6.77 -15.30
CA LEU A 151 -7.53 7.10 -16.40
C LEU A 151 -7.54 6.06 -17.53
N ARG A 152 -8.06 4.85 -17.32
CA ARG A 152 -8.15 3.80 -18.37
C ARG A 152 -8.91 4.26 -19.62
N SER A 153 -9.92 5.11 -19.44
CA SER A 153 -10.78 5.65 -20.50
C SER A 153 -10.28 6.98 -21.09
N GLN A 154 -9.22 7.57 -20.52
CA GLN A 154 -8.74 8.89 -20.93
C GLN A 154 -7.75 8.76 -22.10
N SER A 155 -8.11 9.37 -23.24
CA SER A 155 -7.28 9.39 -24.46
C SER A 155 -6.23 10.50 -24.47
N SER A 156 -6.25 11.42 -23.49
CA SER A 156 -5.36 12.59 -23.45
C SER A 156 -4.13 12.36 -22.57
N ARG A 157 -2.96 12.88 -23.01
CA ARG A 157 -1.69 12.83 -22.25
C ARG A 157 -1.73 13.80 -21.07
N ILE A 158 -2.41 13.42 -19.99
CA ILE A 158 -2.36 14.16 -18.72
C ILE A 158 -1.03 13.85 -18.02
N LYS A 159 -0.34 14.88 -17.53
CA LYS A 159 0.88 14.67 -16.71
C LYS A 159 0.49 14.15 -15.34
N LEU A 160 1.27 13.23 -14.78
CA LEU A 160 1.08 12.71 -13.43
C LEU A 160 0.92 13.82 -12.37
N SER A 161 1.72 14.89 -12.44
CA SER A 161 1.60 16.03 -11.52
C SER A 161 0.25 16.74 -11.59
N GLN A 162 -0.42 16.72 -12.75
CA GLN A 162 -1.76 17.27 -12.92
C GLN A 162 -2.80 16.32 -12.34
N VAL A 163 -2.69 15.02 -12.60
CA VAL A 163 -3.56 13.98 -11.98
C VAL A 163 -3.54 14.12 -10.46
N MET A 164 -2.35 14.17 -9.86
CA MET A 164 -2.18 14.29 -8.42
C MET A 164 -2.79 15.59 -7.87
N ARG A 165 -2.59 16.71 -8.57
CA ARG A 165 -3.18 18.01 -8.18
C ARG A 165 -4.70 17.97 -8.21
N MET A 166 -5.29 17.33 -9.22
CA MET A 166 -6.74 17.22 -9.38
C MET A 166 -7.35 16.25 -8.37
N TYR A 167 -6.75 15.08 -8.18
CA TYR A 167 -7.25 14.05 -7.27
C TYR A 167 -7.21 14.48 -5.79
N TYR A 168 -6.14 15.16 -5.37
CA TYR A 168 -6.01 15.75 -4.03
C TYR A 168 -6.54 17.19 -3.95
N SER A 169 -7.46 17.57 -4.82
CA SER A 169 -8.24 18.81 -4.71
C SER A 169 -9.70 18.50 -4.37
N ASP A 170 -10.47 19.54 -4.07
CA ASP A 170 -11.92 19.41 -3.87
C ASP A 170 -12.70 19.11 -5.18
N HIS A 171 -12.04 19.21 -6.34
CA HIS A 171 -12.69 19.12 -7.65
C HIS A 171 -12.71 17.69 -8.22
N GLY A 172 -11.70 16.88 -7.88
CA GLY A 172 -11.52 15.53 -8.42
C GLY A 172 -11.01 15.50 -9.87
N LEU A 173 -11.01 14.30 -10.47
CA LEU A 173 -10.50 14.10 -11.82
C LEU A 173 -11.49 14.62 -12.91
N PRO A 174 -11.01 15.10 -14.07
CA PRO A 174 -11.87 15.57 -15.15
C PRO A 174 -12.81 14.46 -15.64
N GLY A 175 -14.12 14.75 -15.70
CA GLY A 175 -15.15 13.76 -16.05
C GLY A 175 -15.47 12.75 -14.93
N TYR A 176 -14.74 12.79 -13.82
CA TYR A 176 -14.86 11.89 -12.68
C TYR A 176 -14.75 12.67 -11.36
N SER A 177 -15.61 13.68 -11.17
CA SER A 177 -15.54 14.58 -10.00
C SER A 177 -15.79 13.90 -8.65
N GLN A 178 -16.32 12.68 -8.66
CA GLN A 178 -16.48 11.84 -7.47
C GLN A 178 -15.20 11.06 -7.12
N VAL A 179 -14.27 10.93 -8.08
CA VAL A 179 -12.96 10.32 -7.88
C VAL A 179 -12.01 11.38 -7.33
N LYS A 180 -11.98 11.47 -6.01
CA LYS A 180 -11.15 12.41 -5.24
C LYS A 180 -10.86 11.89 -3.83
N ALA A 181 -9.75 12.34 -3.27
CA ALA A 181 -9.21 11.87 -2.01
C ALA A 181 -10.17 12.00 -0.80
N CYS A 182 -10.97 13.06 -0.72
CA CYS A 182 -11.94 13.23 0.37
C CYS A 182 -13.13 12.27 0.31
N ASN A 183 -13.41 11.68 -0.86
CA ASN A 183 -14.49 10.70 -1.05
C ASN A 183 -13.97 9.27 -1.30
N ARG A 184 -12.69 9.02 -1.06
CA ARG A 184 -12.01 7.78 -1.51
C ARG A 184 -12.64 6.50 -0.97
N MET A 185 -13.15 6.49 0.26
CA MET A 185 -13.72 5.28 0.88
C MET A 185 -15.05 4.91 0.25
N GLU A 186 -15.86 5.92 -0.07
CA GLU A 186 -17.12 5.73 -0.78
C GLU A 186 -16.86 5.33 -2.24
N ALA A 187 -15.93 6.01 -2.92
CA ALA A 187 -15.53 5.66 -4.27
C ALA A 187 -14.92 4.25 -4.36
N TYR A 188 -14.14 3.85 -3.36
CA TYR A 188 -13.60 2.49 -3.24
C TYR A 188 -14.71 1.44 -3.18
N LYS A 189 -15.71 1.63 -2.30
CA LYS A 189 -16.87 0.72 -2.22
C LYS A 189 -17.62 0.62 -3.55
N GLN A 190 -17.68 1.72 -4.31
CA GLN A 190 -18.32 1.75 -5.63
C GLN A 190 -17.51 1.02 -6.72
N LEU A 191 -16.23 0.73 -6.51
CA LEU A 191 -15.47 -0.11 -7.46
C LEU A 191 -16.04 -1.53 -7.52
N GLY A 192 -16.55 -2.06 -6.40
CA GLY A 192 -17.11 -3.42 -6.36
C GLY A 192 -16.07 -4.53 -6.55
N ASP A 193 -14.78 -4.22 -6.33
CA ASP A 193 -13.65 -5.10 -6.64
C ASP A 193 -13.25 -6.03 -5.49
N ASP A 194 -13.99 -6.06 -4.37
CA ASP A 194 -13.62 -6.78 -3.14
C ASP A 194 -13.24 -8.25 -3.39
N ASP A 195 -14.03 -8.98 -4.18
CA ASP A 195 -13.74 -10.38 -4.51
C ASP A 195 -12.45 -10.52 -5.31
N LYS A 196 -12.19 -9.61 -6.26
CA LYS A 196 -10.95 -9.61 -7.04
C LYS A 196 -9.76 -9.21 -6.18
N ILE A 197 -9.91 -8.27 -5.26
CA ILE A 197 -8.85 -7.88 -4.33
C ILE A 197 -8.48 -9.06 -3.43
N LYS A 198 -9.48 -9.78 -2.89
CA LYS A 198 -9.23 -11.00 -2.08
C LYS A 198 -8.56 -12.10 -2.90
N GLU A 199 -9.07 -12.41 -4.09
CA GLU A 199 -8.50 -13.40 -4.98
C GLU A 199 -7.02 -13.09 -5.28
N GLN A 200 -6.73 -11.84 -5.65
CA GLN A 200 -5.38 -11.40 -5.96
C GLN A 200 -4.49 -11.34 -4.72
N ALA A 201 -5.05 -11.06 -3.54
CA ALA A 201 -4.31 -11.15 -2.29
C ALA A 201 -3.91 -12.59 -2.01
N LEU A 202 -4.83 -13.56 -2.11
CA LEU A 202 -4.51 -14.98 -1.93
C LEU A 202 -3.43 -15.45 -2.91
N ASN A 203 -3.55 -15.10 -4.19
CA ASN A 203 -2.53 -15.42 -5.19
C ASN A 203 -1.17 -14.79 -4.83
N PHE A 204 -1.18 -13.55 -4.32
CA PHE A 204 0.04 -12.87 -3.91
C PHE A 204 0.65 -13.52 -2.67
N MET A 205 -0.17 -14.01 -1.73
CA MET A 205 0.33 -14.75 -0.56
C MET A 205 1.14 -15.96 -1.00
N TYR A 206 0.65 -16.75 -1.96
CA TYR A 206 1.39 -17.89 -2.51
C TYR A 206 2.74 -17.49 -3.10
N ALA A 207 2.79 -16.41 -3.89
CA ALA A 207 4.04 -15.91 -4.44
C ALA A 207 4.99 -15.40 -3.35
N TYR A 208 4.46 -14.66 -2.39
CA TYR A 208 5.24 -14.03 -1.33
C TYR A 208 5.79 -15.03 -0.31
N SER A 209 5.13 -16.18 -0.14
CA SER A 209 5.62 -17.29 0.68
C SER A 209 6.99 -17.81 0.26
N HIS A 210 7.39 -17.58 -0.99
CA HIS A 210 8.74 -17.89 -1.45
C HIS A 210 9.84 -17.18 -0.65
N TYR A 211 9.55 -16.06 0.02
CA TYR A 211 10.55 -15.37 0.84
C TYR A 211 10.67 -15.89 2.28
N PHE A 212 9.90 -16.90 2.69
CA PHE A 212 9.87 -17.40 4.07
C PHE A 212 10.10 -18.91 4.14
N SER A 213 11.21 -19.34 4.73
CA SER A 213 11.56 -20.76 4.86
C SER A 213 10.49 -21.59 5.58
N ASP A 214 9.83 -21.03 6.60
CA ASP A 214 8.75 -21.72 7.31
C ASP A 214 7.52 -21.93 6.43
N ALA A 215 7.22 -20.98 5.54
CA ALA A 215 6.13 -21.09 4.58
C ALA A 215 6.48 -22.10 3.48
N GLN A 216 7.72 -22.09 2.97
CA GLN A 216 8.22 -23.09 2.01
C GLN A 216 8.08 -24.50 2.58
N ARG A 217 8.57 -24.73 3.80
CA ARG A 217 8.44 -26.03 4.48
C ARG A 217 6.99 -26.46 4.62
N HIS A 218 6.09 -25.56 5.04
CA HIS A 218 4.66 -25.88 5.15
C HIS A 218 4.06 -26.28 3.79
N ILE A 219 4.42 -25.59 2.71
CA ILE A 219 3.97 -25.91 1.35
C ILE A 219 4.52 -27.28 0.91
N GLU A 220 5.81 -27.55 1.14
CA GLU A 220 6.48 -28.81 0.81
C GLU A 220 5.82 -30.00 1.52
N GLU A 221 5.64 -29.90 2.83
CA GLU A 221 5.04 -30.94 3.69
C GLU A 221 3.59 -31.26 3.31
N ASN A 222 2.88 -30.31 2.69
CA ASN A 222 1.47 -30.43 2.31
C ASN A 222 1.26 -30.43 0.79
N SER A 223 2.32 -30.66 0.00
CA SER A 223 2.30 -30.50 -1.46
C SER A 223 1.29 -31.43 -2.17
N GLU A 224 1.02 -32.61 -1.60
CA GLU A 224 0.00 -33.54 -2.11
C GLU A 224 -1.44 -33.16 -1.69
N PHE A 225 -1.60 -32.23 -0.75
CA PHE A 225 -2.88 -31.82 -0.18
C PHE A 225 -3.10 -30.32 -0.32
N PHE A 226 -3.21 -29.84 -1.56
CA PHE A 226 -3.40 -28.41 -1.86
C PHE A 226 -4.53 -27.75 -1.04
N ASN A 227 -5.62 -28.46 -0.78
CA ASN A 227 -6.72 -27.95 0.06
C ASN A 227 -6.27 -27.54 1.48
N GLN A 228 -5.28 -28.21 2.08
CA GLN A 228 -4.76 -27.85 3.41
C GLN A 228 -3.97 -26.55 3.34
N ILE A 229 -3.14 -26.40 2.30
CA ILE A 229 -2.40 -25.17 2.01
C ILE A 229 -3.38 -24.01 1.79
N GLU A 230 -4.37 -24.21 0.91
CA GLU A 230 -5.38 -23.20 0.60
C GLU A 230 -6.18 -22.79 1.84
N GLN A 231 -6.57 -23.73 2.70
CA GLN A 231 -7.24 -23.43 3.97
C GLN A 231 -6.38 -22.60 4.92
N PHE A 232 -5.08 -22.90 5.05
CA PHE A 232 -4.15 -22.14 5.87
C PHE A 232 -4.08 -20.67 5.40
N TYR A 233 -3.79 -20.45 4.11
CA TYR A 233 -3.67 -19.09 3.57
C TYR A 233 -5.02 -18.36 3.55
N SER A 234 -6.13 -19.04 3.25
CA SER A 234 -7.46 -18.43 3.25
C SER A 234 -7.88 -18.00 4.66
N SER A 235 -7.56 -18.79 5.69
CA SER A 235 -7.83 -18.42 7.09
C SER A 235 -7.05 -17.17 7.49
N ALA A 236 -5.74 -17.12 7.17
CA ALA A 236 -4.91 -15.95 7.39
C ALA A 236 -5.44 -14.71 6.65
N LEU A 237 -5.81 -14.87 5.39
CA LEU A 237 -6.37 -13.80 4.58
C LEU A 237 -7.69 -13.28 5.16
N ASN A 238 -8.58 -14.17 5.61
CA ASN A 238 -9.86 -13.76 6.18
C ASN A 238 -9.69 -12.90 7.44
N ASN A 239 -8.70 -13.20 8.27
CA ASN A 239 -8.37 -12.39 9.45
C ASN A 239 -7.89 -10.99 9.06
N ALA A 240 -6.93 -10.90 8.12
CA ALA A 240 -6.43 -9.63 7.63
C ALA A 240 -7.53 -8.84 6.90
N TRP A 241 -8.35 -9.51 6.09
CA TRP A 241 -9.47 -8.91 5.37
C TRP A 241 -10.49 -8.33 6.33
N SER A 242 -10.87 -9.05 7.39
CA SER A 242 -11.82 -8.56 8.39
C SER A 242 -11.31 -7.30 9.10
N ALA A 243 -10.01 -7.23 9.38
CA ALA A 243 -9.40 -6.04 9.97
C ALA A 243 -9.36 -4.86 8.98
N PHE A 244 -9.07 -5.12 7.70
CA PHE A 244 -9.13 -4.12 6.63
C PHE A 244 -10.57 -3.59 6.42
N THR A 245 -11.59 -4.44 6.35
CA THR A 245 -12.97 -3.97 6.18
C THR A 245 -13.45 -3.13 7.36
N SER A 246 -13.09 -3.54 8.58
CA SER A 246 -13.36 -2.76 9.80
C SER A 246 -12.70 -1.38 9.73
N PHE A 247 -11.47 -1.29 9.22
CA PHE A 247 -10.81 -0.01 8.96
C PHE A 247 -11.58 0.84 7.94
N VAL A 248 -12.00 0.26 6.80
CA VAL A 248 -12.72 0.98 5.74
C VAL A 248 -14.07 1.52 6.26
N GLU A 249 -14.79 0.71 7.02
CA GLU A 249 -16.06 1.12 7.65
C GLU A 249 -15.85 2.28 8.63
N TYR A 250 -14.88 2.17 9.54
CA TYR A 250 -14.54 3.24 10.47
C TYR A 250 -14.04 4.51 9.76
N ALA A 251 -13.22 4.39 8.74
CA ALA A 251 -12.73 5.53 7.97
C ALA A 251 -13.88 6.26 7.25
N ASN A 252 -14.91 5.52 6.82
CA ASN A 252 -16.07 6.09 6.16
C ASN A 252 -16.99 6.87 7.11
N THR A 253 -17.06 6.51 8.40
CA THR A 253 -17.84 7.28 9.40
C THR A 253 -17.14 8.60 9.76
N MET A 254 -15.82 8.66 9.64
CA MET A 254 -14.99 9.83 9.92
C MET A 254 -14.92 10.83 8.75
N LYS A 255 -15.87 10.77 7.80
CA LYS A 255 -15.87 11.56 6.55
C LYS A 255 -15.63 13.04 6.83
N LYS A 256 -14.49 13.57 6.34
CA LYS A 256 -14.28 15.01 6.26
C LYS A 256 -15.07 15.53 5.06
N GLU A 257 -15.99 16.47 5.29
CA GLU A 257 -16.70 17.17 4.22
C GLU A 257 -15.68 17.81 3.26
N CYS A 258 -15.74 17.45 1.97
CA CYS A 258 -15.00 18.15 0.93
C CYS A 258 -15.52 19.59 0.90
N GLY A 259 -14.74 20.57 1.39
CA GLY A 259 -15.16 21.98 1.42
C GLY A 259 -14.92 22.71 2.76
N ARG A 260 -14.55 22.03 3.85
CA ARG A 260 -14.13 22.70 5.10
C ARG A 260 -12.63 22.99 5.14
N HIS A 261 -12.10 23.58 4.07
CA HIS A 261 -10.78 24.20 4.05
C HIS A 261 -10.90 25.73 4.20
N ASP A 262 -11.80 26.19 5.06
CA ASP A 262 -11.81 27.60 5.46
C ASP A 262 -10.67 27.88 6.44
N ARG A 263 -9.74 28.71 5.95
CA ARG A 263 -8.74 29.49 6.70
C ARG A 263 -7.74 28.65 7.51
N VAL A 264 -6.58 28.32 6.91
CA VAL A 264 -5.23 28.42 7.52
C VAL A 264 -4.13 27.87 6.59
N VAL A 265 -4.43 27.14 5.52
CA VAL A 265 -3.38 26.69 4.58
C VAL A 265 -3.37 27.56 3.33
N THR A 266 -2.88 28.77 3.47
CA THR A 266 -2.40 29.57 2.34
C THR A 266 -1.26 28.81 1.66
N SER A 267 -1.46 28.46 0.38
CA SER A 267 -0.42 28.05 -0.58
C SER A 267 0.59 27.01 -0.09
N ALA A 268 0.16 25.76 0.11
CA ALA A 268 1.09 24.64 0.09
C ALA A 268 1.40 24.27 -1.37
N THR A 269 2.49 24.83 -1.90
CA THR A 269 3.15 24.28 -3.10
C THR A 269 3.46 22.81 -2.81
N LEU A 270 2.89 21.90 -3.61
CA LEU A 270 3.27 20.49 -3.61
C LEU A 270 4.72 20.39 -4.09
N ILE A 271 5.69 20.50 -3.18
CA ILE A 271 7.11 20.36 -3.49
C ILE A 271 7.40 18.85 -3.57
N LEU A 272 7.28 18.30 -4.78
CA LEU A 272 7.93 17.04 -5.15
C LEU A 272 9.45 17.30 -5.19
N GLN A 273 10.13 17.17 -4.05
CA GLN A 273 11.58 17.00 -4.06
C GLN A 273 11.89 15.52 -4.34
N VAL A 274 11.86 15.16 -5.62
CA VAL A 274 12.61 13.98 -6.09
C VAL A 274 14.07 14.40 -6.08
N VAL A 275 14.84 13.90 -5.10
CA VAL A 275 16.31 14.01 -5.16
C VAL A 275 16.75 13.05 -6.27
N GLY A 276 16.88 13.60 -7.48
CA GLY A 276 17.51 12.91 -8.59
C GLY A 276 19.01 12.80 -8.32
N SER A 277 19.46 11.61 -7.92
CA SER A 277 20.86 11.23 -8.14
C SER A 277 21.02 10.84 -9.61
N ARG A 278 21.48 11.80 -10.42
CA ARG A 278 22.14 11.51 -11.69
C ARG A 278 23.49 10.88 -11.36
N THR A 279 23.68 9.62 -11.73
CA THR A 279 24.82 9.18 -12.56
C THR A 279 24.52 7.77 -13.06
N ALA A 280 24.13 7.69 -14.32
CA ALA A 280 24.51 6.58 -15.18
C ALA A 280 25.84 6.97 -15.82
N VAL A 281 26.86 6.12 -15.69
CA VAL A 281 27.99 6.00 -16.62
C VAL A 281 28.35 4.52 -16.66
N VAL A 282 28.09 3.93 -17.83
CA VAL A 282 28.45 2.59 -18.37
C VAL A 282 28.22 1.38 -17.48
#